data_AF-A0A7V0Q6E7-F1
#
_entry.id   AF-A0A7V0Q6E7-F1
#
_cell.length_a   1.000
_cell.length_b   1.000
_cell.length_c   1.000
_cell.angle_alpha   90.00
_cell.angle_beta   90.00
_cell.angle_gamma   90.00
#
_symmetry.space_group_name_H-M   'P 1'
#
loop_
_entity.id
_entity.type
_entity.pdbx_description
1 polymer ?
#
loop_
_entity_poly.entity_id
_entity_poly.type
_entity_poly.pdbx_seq_one_letter_code
_entity_poly.pdbx_strand_id
1 'polypeptide(L)' 'MSAGNFRCVNEGELMNKKEMADKLAQKTGLTKTKAAEVIEEIFSTKPGEGIIAVELDAGRKVEIAGFGKFGTRSRSA' A
#
# COMPACT_ATOMS: atom_id res chain seq x y z
N MET A 1 -17.43 41.64 -1.84
CA MET A 1 -17.09 40.48 -0.98
C MET A 1 -17.75 39.25 -1.58
N SER A 2 -16.99 38.32 -2.12
CA SER A 2 -17.46 36.96 -2.36
C SER A 2 -16.33 36.04 -1.93
N ALA A 3 -16.58 35.29 -0.86
CA ALA A 3 -15.65 34.31 -0.33
C ALA A 3 -15.45 33.24 -1.41
N GLY A 4 -14.24 33.20 -1.96
CA GLY A 4 -13.83 32.17 -2.89
C GLY A 4 -14.03 30.79 -2.26
N ASN A 5 -14.91 30.04 -2.91
CA ASN A 5 -15.25 28.64 -2.72
C ASN A 5 -14.08 27.80 -2.17
N PHE A 6 -14.08 27.55 -0.86
CA PHE A 6 -13.20 26.57 -0.22
C PHE A 6 -13.67 25.19 -0.65
N ARG A 7 -13.07 24.65 -1.71
CA ARG A 7 -13.35 23.27 -2.12
C ARG A 7 -12.79 22.34 -1.06
N CYS A 8 -13.69 21.75 -0.27
CA CYS A 8 -13.45 20.59 0.55
C CYS A 8 -12.69 19.53 -0.27
N VAL A 9 -11.65 18.96 0.32
CA VAL A 9 -10.87 17.87 -0.26
C VAL A 9 -11.82 16.72 -0.59
N ASN A 10 -11.80 16.19 -1.81
CA ASN A 10 -12.54 14.97 -2.13
C ASN A 10 -11.91 13.82 -1.32
N GLU A 11 -12.60 13.32 -0.29
CA GLU A 11 -12.27 12.12 0.50
C GLU A 11 -12.35 10.81 -0.33
N GLY A 12 -12.23 10.88 -1.66
CA GLY A 12 -12.31 9.76 -2.60
C GLY A 12 -11.10 9.58 -3.54
N GLU A 13 -10.06 10.40 -3.44
CA GLU A 13 -8.89 10.28 -4.34
C GLU A 13 -7.71 9.45 -3.79
N LEU A 14 -7.71 9.08 -2.51
CA LEU A 14 -6.59 8.35 -1.89
C LEU A 14 -6.90 6.87 -1.67
N MET A 15 -6.13 5.99 -2.31
CA MET A 15 -6.19 4.55 -2.06
C MET A 15 -5.49 4.22 -0.73
N ASN A 16 -6.27 4.03 0.34
CA ASN A 16 -5.76 3.52 1.61
C ASN A 16 -5.86 1.97 1.66
N LYS A 17 -5.33 1.35 2.73
CA LYS A 17 -5.33 -0.11 2.89
C LYS A 17 -6.72 -0.74 2.85
N LYS A 18 -7.74 -0.09 3.43
CA LYS A 18 -9.12 -0.61 3.48
C LYS A 18 -9.75 -0.60 2.09
N GLU A 19 -9.62 0.52 1.37
CA GLU A 19 -10.08 0.65 -0.01
C GLU A 19 -9.42 -0.38 -0.94
N MET A 20 -8.13 -0.64 -0.72
CA MET A 20 -7.37 -1.65 -1.47
C MET A 20 -7.88 -3.07 -1.17
N ALA A 21 -8.14 -3.40 0.09
CA ALA A 21 -8.70 -4.70 0.50
C ALA A 21 -10.10 -4.91 -0.07
N ASP A 22 -10.96 -3.89 -0.05
CA ASP A 22 -12.31 -3.97 -0.62
C ASP A 22 -12.27 -4.20 -2.14
N LYS A 23 -11.40 -3.47 -2.86
CA LYS A 23 -11.20 -3.68 -4.30
C LYS A 23 -10.58 -5.06 -4.62
N LEU A 24 -9.67 -5.54 -3.77
CA LEU A 24 -9.07 -6.86 -3.91
C LEU A 24 -10.11 -7.96 -3.72
N ALA A 25 -10.94 -7.87 -2.68
CA ALA A 25 -12.04 -8.80 -2.42
C ALA A 25 -13.00 -8.88 -3.62
N GLN A 26 -13.42 -7.73 -4.16
CA GLN A 26 -14.31 -7.68 -5.34
C GLN A 26 -13.70 -8.33 -6.58
N LYS A 27 -12.40 -8.16 -6.81
CA LYS A 27 -11.72 -8.70 -8.00
C LYS A 27 -11.39 -10.20 -7.91
N THR A 28 -11.19 -10.71 -6.70
CA THR A 28 -10.69 -12.08 -6.46
C THR A 28 -11.75 -13.02 -5.91
N GLY A 29 -12.89 -12.50 -5.45
CA GLY A 29 -13.92 -13.27 -4.76
C GLY A 29 -13.57 -13.64 -3.32
N LEU A 30 -12.46 -13.12 -2.78
CA LEU A 30 -12.08 -13.31 -1.37
C LEU A 30 -13.06 -12.59 -0.43
N THR A 31 -13.20 -13.08 0.80
CA THR A 31 -13.87 -12.31 1.85
C THR A 31 -13.06 -11.06 2.17
N LYS A 32 -13.73 -9.99 2.60
CA LYS A 32 -13.06 -8.74 3.00
C LYS A 32 -11.98 -8.97 4.06
N THR A 33 -12.24 -9.85 5.02
CA THR A 33 -11.27 -10.25 6.04
C THR A 33 -10.02 -10.87 5.42
N LYS A 34 -10.18 -11.84 4.51
CA LYS A 34 -9.04 -12.47 3.83
C LYS A 34 -8.29 -11.52 2.92
N ALA A 35 -8.99 -10.62 2.22
CA ALA A 35 -8.33 -9.59 1.43
C ALA A 35 -7.50 -8.63 2.31
N ALA A 36 -8.02 -8.23 3.47
CA ALA A 36 -7.28 -7.41 4.42
C ALA A 36 -6.05 -8.12 4.98
N GLU A 37 -6.17 -9.40 5.35
CA GLU A 37 -5.04 -10.23 5.77
C GLU A 37 -3.95 -10.30 4.70
N VAL A 38 -4.32 -10.55 3.43
CA VAL A 38 -3.35 -10.59 2.31
C VAL A 38 -2.63 -9.25 2.15
N ILE A 39 -3.35 -8.13 2.25
CA ILE A 39 -2.74 -6.80 2.15
C ILE A 39 -1.78 -6.55 3.31
N GLU A 40 -2.11 -6.98 4.53
CA GLU A 40 -1.20 -6.91 5.68
C GLU A 40 0.04 -7.80 5.49
N GLU A 41 -0.10 -9.05 5.05
CA GLU A 41 1.05 -9.92 4.79
C GLU A 41 2.00 -9.37 3.71
N ILE A 42 1.50 -8.60 2.74
CA ILE A 42 2.36 -7.99 1.72
C ILE A 42 3.04 -6.71 2.22
N PHE A 43 2.28 -5.84 2.89
CA PHE A 43 2.67 -4.45 3.18
C PHE A 43 2.80 -4.10 4.66
N SER A 44 2.69 -5.06 5.58
CA SER A 44 2.87 -4.80 7.01
C SER A 44 4.27 -4.21 7.25
N THR A 45 4.31 -3.11 7.99
CA THR A 45 5.56 -2.45 8.38
C THR A 45 6.09 -2.99 9.71
N LYS A 46 5.42 -3.98 10.29
CA LYS A 46 5.91 -4.61 11.51
C LYS A 46 7.09 -5.51 11.18
N PRO A 47 8.11 -5.57 12.05
CA PRO A 47 9.30 -6.37 11.81
C PRO A 47 8.95 -7.84 11.56
N GLY A 48 9.39 -8.39 10.43
CA GLY A 48 9.20 -9.81 10.12
C GLY A 48 7.83 -10.22 9.58
N GLU A 49 6.89 -9.28 9.40
CA GLU A 49 5.54 -9.61 8.91
C GLU A 49 5.38 -9.35 7.41
N GLY A 50 5.60 -8.12 6.95
CA GLY A 50 5.34 -7.77 5.55
C GLY A 50 6.40 -8.34 4.61
N ILE A 51 6.00 -9.12 3.62
CA ILE A 51 6.90 -9.73 2.63
C ILE A 51 7.82 -8.68 2.00
N ILE A 52 7.27 -7.55 1.53
CA ILE A 52 8.10 -6.50 0.90
C ILE A 52 9.01 -5.85 1.94
N ALA A 53 8.51 -5.56 3.13
CA ALA A 53 9.30 -4.94 4.19
C ALA A 53 10.49 -5.82 4.60
N VAL A 54 10.28 -7.12 4.80
CA VAL A 54 11.32 -8.09 5.17
C VAL A 54 12.41 -8.20 4.11
N GLU A 55 12.03 -8.24 2.82
CA GLU A 55 13.00 -8.28 1.74
C GLU A 55 13.86 -7.01 1.70
N LEU A 56 13.24 -5.85 1.89
CA LEU A 56 13.91 -4.56 1.88
C LEU A 56 14.83 -4.37 3.10
N ASP A 57 14.38 -4.75 4.29
CA ASP A 57 15.15 -4.69 5.54
C ASP A 57 16.41 -5.55 5.47
N ALA A 58 16.34 -6.68 4.77
CA ALA A 58 17.50 -7.54 4.53
C ALA A 58 18.44 -7.04 3.40
N GLY A 59 18.21 -5.83 2.88
CA GLY A 59 19.01 -5.24 1.79
C GLY A 59 18.77 -5.86 0.42
N ARG A 60 17.72 -6.69 0.27
CA ARG A 60 17.36 -7.30 -1.02
C ARG A 60 16.50 -6.34 -1.86
N LYS A 61 16.27 -6.74 -3.11
CA LYS A 61 15.46 -5.98 -4.08
C LYS A 61 14.23 -6.80 -4.43
N VAL A 62 13.07 -6.14 -4.45
CA VAL A 62 11.80 -6.73 -4.87
C VAL A 62 11.44 -6.16 -6.23
N GLU A 63 11.21 -7.02 -7.22
CA GLU A 63 10.77 -6.61 -8.55
C GLU A 63 9.39 -7.20 -8.84
N ILE A 64 8.45 -6.32 -9.17
CA ILE A 64 7.11 -6.69 -9.61
C ILE A 64 6.99 -6.24 -11.07
N ALA A 65 7.10 -7.20 -11.99
CA ALA A 65 7.05 -6.93 -13.43
C ALA A 65 5.77 -6.16 -13.80
N GLY A 66 5.92 -5.09 -14.58
CA GLY A 66 4.80 -4.22 -14.97
C GLY A 66 4.33 -3.24 -13.88
N PHE A 67 4.91 -3.26 -12.68
CA PHE A 67 4.61 -2.31 -11.60
C PHE A 67 5.84 -1.47 -11.22
N GLY A 68 6.94 -2.12 -10.84
CA GLY A 68 8.13 -1.41 -10.41
C GLY A 68 9.15 -2.26 -9.67
N LYS A 69 10.25 -1.62 -9.27
CA LYS A 69 11.34 -2.20 -8.49
C LYS A 69 11.45 -1.44 -7.16
N PHE A 70 11.53 -2.18 -6.08
CA PHE A 70 11.74 -1.67 -4.73
C PHE A 70 13.11 -2.10 -4.24
N GLY A 71 13.80 -1.20 -3.57
CA GLY A 71 15.10 -1.47 -2.96
C GLY A 71 15.37 -0.45 -1.86
N THR A 72 16.16 -0.85 -0.87
CA THR A 72 16.67 0.08 0.13
C THR A 72 17.82 0.88 -0.47
N ARG A 73 17.79 2.20 -0.26
CA ARG A 73 18.87 3.10 -0.67
C ARG A 73 19.41 3.79 0.58
N SER A 74 20.61 3.39 0.99
CA SER A 74 21.36 4.14 1.99
C SER A 74 21.87 5.43 1.33
N ARG A 75 21.48 6.58 1.87
CA ARG A 75 22.09 7.86 1.54
C ARG A 75 23.13 8.18 2.62
N SER A 76 24.38 8.39 2.22
CA SER A 76 25.34 9.08 3.07
C SER A 76 24.85 10.52 3.26
N ALA A 77 24.68 10.94 4.51
CA ALA A 77 24.20 12.28 4.87
C ALA A 77 25.12 13.37 4.31
#